data_AF-A0A261KSN8-F1
#
_entry.id   AF-A0A261KSN8-F1
#
_cell.length_a   1.000
_cell.length_b   1.000
_cell.length_c   1.000
_cell.angle_alpha   90.00
_cell.angle_beta   90.00
_cell.angle_gamma   90.00
#
_symmetry.space_group_name_H-M   'P 1'
#
loop_
_entity.id
_entity.type
_entity.pdbx_description
1 polymer ?
#
loop_
_entity_poly.entity_id
_entity_poly.type
_entity_poly.pdbx_seq_one_letter_code
_entity_poly.pdbx_strand_id
1 'polypeptide(L)'
;THIPVCIIPYNDHLRKVKWEIQSRPNVTLFSNLSVIQQWDNFINDVWEAHPRAKDPKYLRPGWYKGFVHRKFAAFEGEFERFVFFDADSLAMKPIDDIFQCLDKTNLVFNDWEHSKRGDKTEVIPEKLAEKLNCPVADIYPQFHCDSFFGSKYGLFNGEVLARLKNFLIMSRVFNVSETVAGG
;
A
#
# COMPACT_ATOMS: atom_id res chain seq x y z
N THR A 1 5.70 -5.54 27.33
CA THR A 1 5.69 -4.74 26.08
C THR A 1 4.26 -4.31 25.80
N HIS A 2 3.94 -3.01 25.93
CA HIS A 2 2.65 -2.44 25.55
C HIS A 2 2.89 -1.64 24.27
N ILE A 3 2.96 -2.31 23.12
CA ILE A 3 3.03 -1.63 21.82
C ILE A 3 1.58 -1.25 21.45
N PRO A 4 1.27 0.03 21.20
CA PRO A 4 -0.01 0.43 20.67
C PRO A 4 -0.24 -0.18 19.28
N VAL A 5 -1.41 -0.77 19.07
CA VAL A 5 -1.82 -1.37 17.80
C VAL A 5 -3.08 -0.66 17.33
N CYS A 6 -3.11 -0.24 16.08
CA CYS A 6 -4.29 0.32 15.43
C CYS A 6 -4.69 -0.59 14.27
N ILE A 7 -5.92 -1.09 14.31
CA ILE A 7 -6.49 -1.93 13.26
C ILE A 7 -7.15 -1.01 12.24
N ILE A 8 -6.68 -1.05 11.00
CA ILE A 8 -7.33 -0.38 9.87
C ILE A 8 -8.44 -1.28 9.33
N PRO A 9 -9.70 -0.84 9.34
CA PRO A 9 -10.82 -1.68 8.98
C PRO A 9 -10.89 -1.91 7.47
N TYR A 10 -10.91 -3.19 7.08
CA TYR A 10 -11.17 -3.58 5.69
C TYR A 10 -12.55 -3.13 5.20
N ASN A 11 -13.57 -3.25 6.04
CA ASN A 11 -14.94 -2.79 5.79
C ASN A 11 -15.65 -2.39 7.11
N ASP A 12 -16.95 -2.13 7.05
CA ASP A 12 -17.78 -1.69 8.18
C ASP A 12 -18.32 -2.84 9.07
N HIS A 13 -18.07 -4.11 8.71
CA HIS A 13 -18.51 -5.29 9.46
C HIS A 13 -17.65 -5.56 10.71
N LEU A 14 -17.55 -4.58 11.62
CA LEU A 14 -16.60 -4.55 12.72
C LEU A 14 -17.12 -5.14 14.04
N ARG A 15 -18.32 -5.72 14.08
CA ARG A 15 -18.91 -6.23 15.33
C ARG A 15 -18.01 -7.23 16.06
N LYS A 16 -17.50 -8.23 15.34
CA LYS A 16 -16.60 -9.25 15.91
C LYS A 16 -15.25 -8.67 16.31
N VAL A 17 -14.72 -7.75 15.50
CA VAL A 17 -13.45 -7.06 15.79
C VAL A 17 -13.58 -6.26 17.08
N LYS A 18 -14.64 -5.45 17.22
CA LYS A 18 -14.93 -4.66 18.42
C LYS A 18 -15.04 -5.53 19.67
N TRP A 19 -15.75 -6.66 19.57
CA TRP A 19 -15.86 -7.62 20.68
C TRP A 19 -14.49 -8.19 21.07
N GLU A 20 -13.68 -8.60 20.10
CA GLU A 20 -12.36 -9.19 20.35
C GLU A 20 -11.41 -8.20 21.03
N ILE A 21 -11.36 -6.95 20.58
CA ILE A 21 -10.40 -5.97 21.11
C ILE A 21 -10.82 -5.34 22.44
N GLN A 22 -12.04 -5.56 22.93
CA GLN A 22 -12.52 -5.00 24.20
C GLN A 22 -11.62 -5.34 25.39
N SER A 23 -11.03 -6.54 25.40
CA SER A 23 -10.12 -7.00 26.45
C SER A 23 -8.66 -6.59 26.25
N ARG A 24 -8.34 -5.87 25.15
CA ARG A 24 -6.97 -5.52 24.75
C ARG A 24 -6.78 -4.00 24.77
N PRO A 25 -6.35 -3.42 25.91
CA PRO A 25 -6.30 -1.96 26.07
C PRO A 25 -5.28 -1.26 25.16
N ASN A 26 -4.31 -2.00 24.62
CA ASN A 26 -3.32 -1.48 23.68
C ASN A 26 -3.77 -1.55 22.22
N VAL A 27 -5.00 -2.02 21.93
CA VAL A 27 -5.51 -2.20 20.57
C VAL A 27 -6.69 -1.27 20.32
N THR A 28 -6.63 -0.52 19.23
CA THR A 28 -7.64 0.46 18.80
C THR A 28 -8.12 0.17 17.38
N LEU A 29 -9.26 0.76 17.01
CA LEU A 29 -9.72 0.80 15.62
C LEU A 29 -9.39 2.16 15.03
N PHE A 30 -8.89 2.15 13.80
CA PHE A 30 -8.72 3.38 13.03
C PHE A 30 -10.06 4.09 12.84
N SER A 31 -10.14 5.34 13.31
CA SER A 31 -11.39 6.08 13.44
C SER A 31 -11.61 7.10 12.32
N ASN A 32 -10.55 7.52 11.63
CA ASN A 32 -10.61 8.58 10.62
C ASN A 32 -11.14 8.07 9.27
N LEU A 33 -12.47 7.95 9.17
CA LEU A 33 -13.12 7.45 7.94
C LEU A 33 -12.88 8.34 6.72
N SER A 34 -12.63 9.64 6.90
CA SER A 34 -12.30 10.53 5.77
C SER A 34 -10.98 10.17 5.09
N VAL A 35 -9.95 9.80 5.87
CA VAL A 35 -8.66 9.34 5.31
C VAL A 35 -8.86 8.02 4.57
N ILE A 36 -9.63 7.09 5.13
CA ILE A 36 -9.98 5.83 4.43
C ILE A 36 -10.65 6.13 3.10
N GLN A 37 -11.64 7.03 3.08
CA GLN A 37 -12.37 7.38 1.86
C GLN A 37 -11.46 8.06 0.83
N GLN A 38 -10.53 8.90 1.25
CA GLN A 38 -9.55 9.55 0.37
C GLN A 38 -8.67 8.53 -0.34
N TRP A 39 -8.18 7.51 0.39
CA TRP A 39 -7.41 6.41 -0.18
C TRP A 39 -8.26 5.52 -1.09
N ASP A 40 -9.49 5.17 -0.68
CA ASP A 40 -10.42 4.40 -1.52
C ASP A 40 -10.66 5.12 -2.86
N ASN A 41 -10.93 6.43 -2.83
CA ASN A 41 -11.13 7.24 -4.04
C ASN A 41 -9.88 7.29 -4.91
N PHE A 42 -8.71 7.55 -4.33
CA PHE A 42 -7.44 7.60 -5.06
C PHE A 42 -7.18 6.27 -5.79
N ILE A 43 -7.32 5.15 -5.09
CA ILE A 43 -7.04 3.82 -5.65
C ILE A 43 -8.06 3.44 -6.72
N ASN A 44 -9.35 3.74 -6.49
CA ASN A 44 -10.39 3.48 -7.49
C ASN A 44 -10.15 4.29 -8.77
N ASP A 45 -9.82 5.58 -8.66
CA ASP A 45 -9.49 6.42 -9.83
C ASP A 45 -8.29 5.86 -10.61
N VAL A 46 -7.24 5.45 -9.90
CA VAL A 46 -6.04 4.87 -10.51
C VAL A 46 -6.35 3.52 -11.17
N TRP A 47 -7.13 2.66 -10.51
CA TRP A 47 -7.55 1.38 -11.06
C TRP A 47 -8.43 1.56 -12.31
N GLU A 48 -9.41 2.46 -12.28
CA GLU A 48 -10.28 2.72 -13.44
C GLU A 48 -9.52 3.22 -14.67
N ALA A 49 -8.40 3.91 -14.47
CA ALA A 49 -7.49 4.31 -15.54
C ALA A 49 -6.60 3.15 -16.03
N HIS A 50 -6.42 2.10 -15.25
CA HIS A 50 -5.60 0.95 -15.59
C HIS A 50 -6.22 0.16 -16.76
N PRO A 51 -5.46 -0.22 -17.80
CA PRO A 51 -6.00 -0.95 -18.96
C PRO A 51 -6.76 -2.24 -18.60
N ARG A 52 -6.25 -2.98 -17.60
CA ARG A 52 -6.89 -4.20 -17.07
C ARG A 52 -8.27 -3.99 -16.45
N ALA A 53 -8.64 -2.79 -16.00
CA ALA A 53 -9.95 -2.57 -15.38
C ALA A 53 -11.13 -2.75 -16.36
N LYS A 54 -10.87 -2.67 -17.66
CA LYS A 54 -11.86 -2.87 -18.73
C LYS A 54 -11.83 -4.26 -19.35
N ASP A 55 -10.89 -5.11 -18.94
CA ASP A 55 -10.73 -6.45 -19.48
C ASP A 55 -11.64 -7.43 -18.71
N PRO A 56 -12.58 -8.11 -19.38
CA PRO A 56 -13.46 -9.11 -18.75
C PRO A 56 -12.72 -10.22 -18.00
N LYS A 57 -11.50 -10.58 -18.41
CA LYS A 57 -10.67 -11.60 -17.75
C LYS A 57 -10.14 -11.14 -16.40
N TYR A 58 -9.97 -9.84 -16.22
CA TYR A 58 -9.42 -9.22 -15.02
C TYR A 58 -10.48 -8.49 -14.19
N LEU A 59 -11.77 -8.74 -14.47
CA LEU A 59 -12.87 -8.32 -13.60
C LEU A 59 -12.71 -8.98 -12.24
N ARG A 60 -12.04 -8.28 -11.33
CA ARG A 60 -11.97 -8.66 -9.93
C ARG A 60 -13.32 -8.36 -9.27
N PRO A 61 -13.75 -9.17 -8.29
CA PRO A 61 -14.87 -8.82 -7.44
C PRO A 61 -14.67 -7.44 -6.80
N GLY A 62 -15.76 -6.72 -6.50
CA GLY A 62 -15.70 -5.35 -5.97
C GLY A 62 -14.87 -5.18 -4.69
N TRP A 63 -14.62 -6.27 -3.96
CA TRP A 63 -13.82 -6.32 -2.75
C TRP A 63 -12.29 -6.23 -3.01
N TYR A 64 -11.83 -6.44 -4.25
CA TYR A 64 -10.42 -6.26 -4.65
C TYR A 64 -10.07 -4.81 -5.06
N LYS A 65 -11.02 -3.88 -4.96
CA LYS A 65 -10.83 -2.46 -5.31
C LYS A 65 -10.16 -1.70 -4.14
N GLY A 66 -10.47 -0.42 -3.93
CA GLY A 66 -9.85 0.44 -2.90
C GLY A 66 -9.62 -0.20 -1.52
N PHE A 67 -10.51 -1.12 -1.10
CA PHE A 67 -10.47 -1.81 0.20
C PHE A 67 -9.14 -2.48 0.54
N VAL A 68 -8.45 -3.11 -0.43
CA VAL A 68 -7.17 -3.81 -0.16
C VAL A 68 -6.01 -2.83 0.11
N HIS A 69 -6.18 -1.57 -0.26
CA HIS A 69 -5.17 -0.51 -0.12
C HIS A 69 -5.45 0.46 1.03
N ARG A 70 -6.49 0.20 1.84
CA ARG A 70 -6.78 1.00 3.05
C ARG A 70 -5.62 1.05 4.03
N LYS A 71 -4.67 0.10 3.96
CA LYS A 71 -3.39 0.13 4.68
C LYS A 71 -2.66 1.47 4.59
N PHE A 72 -2.77 2.17 3.46
CA PHE A 72 -2.12 3.46 3.28
C PHE A 72 -2.73 4.58 4.13
N ALA A 73 -3.92 4.38 4.70
CA ALA A 73 -4.47 5.28 5.73
C ALA A 73 -3.55 5.41 6.95
N ALA A 74 -2.63 4.46 7.18
CA ALA A 74 -1.61 4.55 8.22
C ALA A 74 -0.72 5.81 8.07
N PHE A 75 -0.48 6.30 6.85
CA PHE A 75 0.33 7.50 6.61
C PHE A 75 -0.31 8.78 7.16
N GLU A 76 -1.61 8.76 7.45
CA GLU A 76 -2.34 9.86 8.07
C GLU A 76 -3.05 9.39 9.36
N GLY A 77 -2.49 8.37 10.01
CA GLY A 77 -2.99 7.80 11.26
C GLY A 77 -2.50 8.51 12.52
N GLU A 78 -2.75 7.89 13.68
CA GLU A 78 -2.50 8.48 15.00
C GLU A 78 -1.04 8.36 15.47
N PHE A 79 -0.19 7.64 14.73
CA PHE A 79 1.19 7.35 15.13
C PHE A 79 2.19 8.17 14.31
N GLU A 80 3.09 8.88 14.99
CA GLU A 80 4.19 9.62 14.36
C GLU A 80 5.14 8.70 13.58
N ARG A 81 5.39 7.50 14.11
CA ARG A 81 6.14 6.42 13.47
C ARG A 81 5.39 5.12 13.66
N PHE A 82 5.33 4.29 12.63
CA PHE A 82 4.58 3.04 12.67
C PHE A 82 5.23 1.96 11.82
N VAL A 83 4.86 0.72 12.10
CA VAL A 83 5.12 -0.44 11.25
C VAL A 83 3.77 -1.04 10.90
N PHE A 84 3.51 -1.18 9.60
CA PHE A 84 2.33 -1.83 9.07
C PHE A 84 2.60 -3.30 8.80
N PHE A 85 1.58 -4.12 9.04
CA PHE A 85 1.51 -5.53 8.71
C PHE A 85 0.16 -5.84 8.06
N ASP A 86 0.16 -6.62 6.99
CA ASP A 86 -1.08 -7.27 6.55
C ASP A 86 -1.59 -8.22 7.65
N ALA A 87 -2.92 -8.41 7.70
CA ALA A 87 -3.58 -9.13 8.79
C ALA A 87 -3.25 -10.64 8.85
N ASP A 88 -2.66 -11.19 7.78
CA ASP A 88 -2.17 -12.56 7.67
C ASP A 88 -0.68 -12.70 8.05
N SER A 89 -0.06 -11.64 8.56
CA SER A 89 1.34 -11.65 9.01
C SER A 89 1.47 -11.95 10.51
N LEU A 90 2.54 -12.67 10.88
CA LEU A 90 2.92 -12.95 12.27
C LEU A 90 4.29 -12.35 12.60
N ALA A 91 4.33 -11.41 13.53
CA ALA A 91 5.58 -10.86 14.03
C ALA A 91 6.28 -11.87 14.96
N MET A 92 7.38 -12.46 14.48
CA MET A 92 8.16 -13.47 15.23
C MET A 92 9.39 -12.91 15.96
N LYS A 93 9.73 -11.64 15.72
CA LYS A 93 10.89 -10.94 16.31
C LYS A 93 10.48 -9.54 16.76
N PRO A 94 11.23 -8.93 17.69
CA PRO A 94 11.08 -7.51 17.99
C PRO A 94 11.29 -6.67 16.73
N ILE A 95 10.61 -5.52 16.68
CA ILE A 95 10.59 -4.59 15.53
C ILE A 95 11.43 -3.33 15.76
N ASP A 96 12.28 -3.35 16.80
CA ASP A 96 13.08 -2.19 17.24
C ASP A 96 14.06 -1.72 16.15
N ASP A 97 14.59 -2.65 15.36
CA ASP A 97 15.51 -2.37 14.25
C ASP A 97 14.84 -1.51 13.15
N ILE A 98 13.56 -1.73 12.87
CA ILE A 98 12.80 -0.92 11.91
C ILE A 98 12.67 0.51 12.43
N PHE A 99 12.37 0.69 13.72
CA PHE A 99 12.29 2.03 14.31
C PHE A 99 13.64 2.75 14.34
N GLN A 100 14.74 2.02 14.57
CA GLN A 100 16.10 2.56 14.44
C GLN A 100 16.42 2.99 13.01
N CYS A 101 15.96 2.25 12.00
CA CYS A 101 16.07 2.68 10.60
C CYS A 101 15.27 3.96 10.34
N LEU A 102 14.05 4.06 10.90
CA LEU A 102 13.22 5.27 10.78
C LEU A 102 13.80 6.50 11.49
N ASP A 103 14.80 6.37 12.36
CA ASP A 103 15.53 7.54 12.87
C ASP A 103 16.31 8.25 11.75
N LYS A 104 16.67 7.52 10.69
CA LYS A 104 17.51 8.00 9.57
C LYS A 104 16.76 8.11 8.26
N THR A 105 15.66 7.37 8.09
CA THR A 105 14.87 7.33 6.86
C THR A 105 13.40 7.65 7.13
N ASN A 106 12.62 7.85 6.06
CA ASN A 106 11.18 8.08 6.17
C ASN A 106 10.35 6.82 5.89
N LEU A 107 10.94 5.86 5.18
CA LEU A 107 10.31 4.61 4.78
C LEU A 107 11.31 3.47 4.95
N VAL A 108 10.79 2.32 5.37
CA VAL A 108 11.50 1.04 5.40
C VAL A 108 10.58 0.01 4.76
N PHE A 109 11.10 -0.74 3.79
CA PHE A 109 10.36 -1.79 3.10
C PHE A 109 11.04 -3.13 3.27
N ASN A 110 10.27 -4.20 3.06
CA ASN A 110 10.84 -5.51 2.84
C ASN A 110 11.17 -5.71 1.36
N ASP A 111 12.34 -6.28 1.11
CA ASP A 111 13.04 -6.16 -0.17
C ASP A 111 12.94 -7.43 -1.01
N TRP A 112 11.73 -7.89 -1.34
CA TRP A 112 11.59 -9.08 -2.21
C TRP A 112 11.09 -8.76 -3.63
N GLU A 113 10.30 -7.69 -3.77
CA GLU A 113 9.70 -7.24 -5.03
C GLU A 113 10.73 -6.71 -6.03
N HIS A 114 11.86 -6.17 -5.56
CA HIS A 114 12.93 -5.65 -6.41
C HIS A 114 13.53 -6.71 -7.34
N SER A 115 13.29 -7.99 -7.09
CA SER A 115 13.75 -9.11 -7.89
C SER A 115 12.84 -9.43 -9.08
N LYS A 116 11.60 -8.89 -9.09
CA LYS A 116 10.66 -9.09 -10.21
C LYS A 116 11.16 -8.38 -11.46
N ARG A 117 10.90 -8.99 -12.63
CA ARG A 117 11.34 -8.50 -13.94
C ARG A 117 10.21 -8.58 -14.95
N GLY A 118 10.20 -7.65 -15.90
CA GLY A 118 9.30 -7.68 -17.06
C GLY A 118 7.81 -7.69 -16.69
N ASP A 119 7.08 -8.65 -17.26
CA ASP A 119 5.63 -8.80 -17.17
C ASP A 119 5.08 -9.08 -15.76
N LYS A 120 5.95 -9.48 -14.82
CA LYS A 120 5.63 -9.72 -13.41
C LYS A 120 5.49 -8.43 -12.59
N THR A 121 5.78 -7.28 -13.18
CA THR A 121 5.64 -5.96 -12.54
C THR A 121 4.35 -5.27 -13.00
N GLU A 122 3.66 -4.60 -12.07
CA GLU A 122 2.40 -3.90 -12.35
C GLU A 122 2.59 -2.64 -13.22
N VAL A 123 3.81 -2.11 -13.24
CA VAL A 123 4.23 -0.97 -14.06
C VAL A 123 5.19 -1.43 -15.16
N ILE A 124 5.40 -0.61 -16.17
CA ILE A 124 6.41 -0.81 -17.22
C ILE A 124 7.65 -0.03 -16.78
N PRO A 125 8.73 -0.69 -16.33
CA PRO A 125 9.91 -0.03 -15.78
C PRO A 125 10.55 0.96 -16.76
N GLU A 126 10.55 0.65 -18.06
CA GLU A 126 11.10 1.49 -19.12
C GLU A 126 10.35 2.82 -19.23
N LYS A 127 9.01 2.79 -19.19
CA LYS A 127 8.19 4.00 -19.21
C LYS A 127 8.35 4.80 -17.93
N LEU A 128 8.47 4.12 -16.78
CA LEU A 128 8.67 4.81 -15.51
C LEU A 128 10.04 5.52 -15.50
N ALA A 129 11.08 4.85 -15.97
CA ALA A 129 12.43 5.39 -16.12
C ALA A 129 12.47 6.61 -17.05
N GLU A 130 11.79 6.54 -18.21
CA GLU A 130 11.63 7.67 -19.13
C GLU A 130 10.96 8.87 -18.44
N LYS A 131 9.87 8.63 -17.70
CA LYS A 131 9.10 9.70 -17.04
C LYS A 131 9.81 10.31 -15.84
N LEU A 132 10.63 9.52 -15.14
CA LEU A 132 11.44 9.95 -14.01
C LEU A 132 12.82 10.46 -14.44
N ASN A 133 13.15 10.38 -15.75
CA ASN A 133 14.43 10.76 -16.31
C ASN A 133 15.61 10.07 -15.60
N CYS A 134 15.52 8.75 -15.43
CA CYS A 134 16.55 7.93 -14.81
C CYS A 134 16.80 6.63 -15.60
N PRO A 135 17.93 5.93 -15.36
CA PRO A 135 18.14 4.58 -15.86
C PRO A 135 17.07 3.58 -15.39
N VAL A 136 16.70 2.62 -16.24
CA VAL A 136 15.80 1.51 -15.87
C VAL A 136 16.36 0.66 -14.72
N ALA A 137 17.69 0.53 -14.66
CA ALA A 137 18.38 -0.15 -13.57
C ALA A 137 18.10 0.48 -12.20
N ASP A 138 17.77 1.77 -12.15
CA ASP A 138 17.47 2.49 -10.90
C ASP A 138 16.02 2.33 -10.46
N ILE A 139 15.14 1.82 -11.35
CA ILE A 139 13.72 1.60 -11.06
C ILE A 139 13.50 0.31 -10.27
N TYR A 140 14.11 -0.80 -10.71
CA TYR A 140 13.87 -2.11 -10.11
C TYR A 140 14.15 -2.18 -8.59
N PRO A 141 15.24 -1.58 -8.07
CA PRO A 141 15.50 -1.53 -6.63
C PRO A 141 14.43 -0.82 -5.80
N GLN A 142 13.56 -0.02 -6.44
CA GLN A 142 12.49 0.74 -5.78
C GLN A 142 11.17 -0.03 -5.70
N PHE A 143 11.11 -1.25 -6.26
CA PHE A 143 9.93 -2.10 -6.14
C PHE A 143 9.94 -2.83 -4.81
N HIS A 144 8.91 -2.57 -4.03
CA HIS A 144 8.78 -3.05 -2.68
C HIS A 144 7.39 -3.64 -2.46
N CYS A 145 7.32 -4.60 -1.55
CA CYS A 145 6.05 -5.17 -1.16
C CYS A 145 5.36 -4.25 -0.16
N ASP A 146 4.04 -4.12 -0.30
CA ASP A 146 3.23 -3.31 0.58
C ASP A 146 2.58 -4.10 1.73
N SER A 147 2.92 -5.40 1.89
CA SER A 147 2.41 -6.22 3.00
C SER A 147 3.10 -5.91 4.34
N PHE A 148 4.25 -5.26 4.27
CA PHE A 148 5.04 -4.86 5.42
C PHE A 148 5.87 -3.62 5.09
N PHE A 149 5.71 -2.57 5.89
CA PHE A 149 6.55 -1.38 5.79
C PHE A 149 6.56 -0.60 7.09
N GLY A 150 7.69 0.05 7.37
CA GLY A 150 7.82 1.06 8.41
C GLY A 150 7.74 2.46 7.81
N SER A 151 7.09 3.40 8.49
CA SER A 151 7.07 4.78 8.03
C SER A 151 6.85 5.81 9.13
N LYS A 152 6.92 7.08 8.71
CA LYS A 152 6.54 8.26 9.48
C LYS A 152 5.21 8.80 8.99
N TYR A 153 4.49 9.45 9.89
CA TYR A 153 3.29 10.21 9.57
C TYR A 153 3.55 11.29 8.49
N GLY A 154 2.55 11.53 7.63
CA GLY A 154 2.48 12.73 6.81
C GLY A 154 3.22 12.68 5.47
N LEU A 155 3.73 11.53 5.03
CA LEU A 155 4.44 11.42 3.75
C LEU A 155 3.54 11.58 2.52
N PHE A 156 2.27 11.18 2.63
CA PHE A 156 1.32 11.14 1.52
C PHE A 156 0.08 11.99 1.80
N ASN A 157 0.28 13.29 2.02
CA ASN A 157 -0.83 14.23 2.17
C ASN A 157 -1.63 14.39 0.87
N GLY A 158 -2.76 15.10 0.93
CA GLY A 158 -3.65 15.30 -0.22
C GLY A 158 -2.99 15.92 -1.46
N GLU A 159 -2.00 16.79 -1.30
CA GLU A 159 -1.26 17.37 -2.44
C GLU A 159 -0.39 16.32 -3.13
N VAL A 160 0.34 15.53 -2.34
CA VAL A 160 1.16 14.42 -2.85
C VAL A 160 0.29 13.39 -3.57
N LEU A 161 -0.86 13.02 -3.00
CA LEU A 161 -1.80 12.10 -3.63
C LEU A 161 -2.37 12.66 -4.94
N ALA A 162 -2.71 13.94 -5.01
CA ALA A 162 -3.17 14.55 -6.25
C ALA A 162 -2.10 14.50 -7.35
N ARG A 163 -0.84 14.81 -7.01
CA ARG A 163 0.30 14.72 -7.94
C ARG A 163 0.56 13.29 -8.39
N LEU A 164 0.57 12.32 -7.46
CA LEU A 164 0.75 10.90 -7.76
C LEU A 164 -0.36 10.38 -8.67
N LYS A 165 -1.61 10.73 -8.39
CA LYS A 165 -2.76 10.31 -9.20
C LYS A 165 -2.61 10.80 -10.64
N ASN A 166 -2.34 12.09 -10.80
CA ASN A 166 -2.10 12.68 -12.12
C ASN A 166 -0.94 12.00 -12.85
N PHE A 167 0.17 11.75 -12.16
CA PHE A 167 1.31 11.06 -12.73
C PHE A 167 0.95 9.66 -13.23
N LEU A 168 0.31 8.84 -12.39
CA LEU A 168 -0.03 7.45 -12.70
C LEU A 168 -1.02 7.34 -13.87
N ILE A 169 -2.08 8.17 -13.85
CA ILE A 169 -3.14 8.13 -14.88
C ILE A 169 -2.62 8.69 -16.21
N MET A 170 -1.93 9.82 -16.20
CA MET A 170 -1.51 10.49 -17.45
C MET A 170 -0.28 9.85 -18.09
N SER A 171 0.62 9.27 -17.29
CA SER A 171 1.90 8.75 -17.81
C SER A 171 1.78 7.38 -18.48
N ARG A 172 0.62 6.70 -18.39
CA ARG A 172 0.37 5.37 -18.98
C ARG A 172 1.48 4.36 -18.67
N VAL A 173 1.98 4.43 -17.44
CA VAL A 173 3.09 3.62 -16.92
C VAL A 173 2.66 2.21 -16.54
N PHE A 174 1.36 1.92 -16.54
CA PHE A 174 0.85 0.60 -16.19
C PHE A 174 1.15 -0.45 -17.25
N ASN A 175 1.46 -1.65 -16.77
CA ASN A 175 1.66 -2.82 -17.63
C ASN A 175 0.31 -3.38 -18.08
N VAL A 176 0.27 -3.88 -19.31
CA VAL A 176 -0.91 -4.56 -19.89
C VAL A 176 -0.68 -6.07 -19.95
N SER A 177 0.44 -6.56 -19.40
CA SER A 177 0.88 -7.94 -19.59
C SER A 177 -0.21 -9.00 -19.31
N GLU A 178 -0.39 -9.86 -20.30
CA GLU A 178 -1.11 -11.14 -20.23
C GLU A 178 -0.31 -12.09 -19.34
N THR A 179 -0.90 -12.58 -18.26
CA THR A 179 -0.41 -13.80 -17.60
C THR A 179 -1.39 -14.92 -17.85
N VAL A 180 -1.03 -15.69 -18.88
CA VAL A 180 -1.24 -17.12 -19.13
C VAL A 180 -2.20 -17.81 -18.16
N ALA A 181 -3.39 -18.12 -18.66
CA ALA A 181 -4.07 -19.34 -18.25
C ALA A 181 -3.16 -20.52 -18.66
N GLY A 182 -2.58 -21.23 -17.70
CA GLY A 182 -1.81 -22.44 -17.97
C GLY A 182 -0.83 -22.78 -16.85
N GLY A 183 -1.23 -23.73 -15.99
CA GLY A 183 -0.44 -24.31 -14.92
C GLY A 183 -1.32 -24.86 -13.81
#